data_AF-A0A2G6QRY6-F1
#
_entry.id   AF-A0A2G6QRY6-F1
#
_cell.length_a   1.000
_cell.length_b   1.000
_cell.length_c   1.000
_cell.angle_alpha   90.00
_cell.angle_beta   90.00
_cell.angle_gamma   90.00
#
_symmetry.space_group_name_H-M   'P 1'
#
loop_
_entity.id
_entity.type
_entity.pdbx_description
1 polymer ?
#
loop_
_entity_poly.entity_id
_entity_poly.type
_entity_poly.pdbx_seq_one_letter_code
_entity_poly.pdbx_strand_id
1 'polypeptide(L)'
;MNLPEVTINKNIMIKLLLKNRIPIYLLLMSLFFGGCSVFKPLKNQGQPEVIDYFFTDEQGNKIDAYSISPKEQKYICMMIITKNLIGTEVTLDIEQDEAIESGFICKGKYVNKSIRFKIRKNKEKIKLFIYDPENKRHVRLKEKSEKLEN
;
A
#
# COMPACT_ATOMS: atom_id res chain seq x y z
N MET A 1 -3.71 0.74 -41.31
CA MET A 1 -2.68 0.82 -40.26
C MET A 1 -3.32 0.30 -38.98
N ASN A 2 -2.92 -0.91 -38.58
CA ASN A 2 -3.50 -1.61 -37.44
C ASN A 2 -2.91 -1.03 -36.15
N LEU A 3 -3.78 -0.67 -35.21
CA LEU A 3 -3.41 -0.36 -33.83
C LEU A 3 -2.93 -1.67 -33.17
N PRO A 4 -1.79 -1.69 -32.46
CA PRO A 4 -1.38 -2.87 -31.73
C PRO A 4 -2.31 -3.12 -30.54
N GLU A 5 -2.80 -4.37 -30.46
CA GLU A 5 -3.48 -4.94 -29.30
C GLU A 5 -2.62 -4.80 -28.05
N VAL A 6 -3.14 -4.08 -27.06
CA VAL A 6 -2.56 -4.03 -25.71
C VAL A 6 -3.18 -5.16 -24.90
N THR A 7 -2.52 -6.31 -24.88
CA THR A 7 -2.84 -7.42 -23.99
C THR A 7 -2.30 -7.10 -22.60
N ILE A 8 -3.11 -6.45 -21.76
CA ILE A 8 -2.79 -6.31 -20.33
C ILE A 8 -3.15 -7.63 -19.66
N ASN A 9 -2.13 -8.43 -19.39
CA ASN A 9 -2.27 -9.68 -18.65
C ASN A 9 -2.63 -9.37 -17.20
N LYS A 10 -3.93 -9.38 -16.87
CA LYS A 10 -4.47 -9.18 -15.52
C LYS A 10 -4.26 -10.43 -14.66
N ASN A 11 -3.01 -10.80 -14.38
CA ASN A 11 -2.69 -11.89 -13.46
C ASN A 11 -1.78 -11.43 -12.33
N ILE A 12 -2.16 -10.33 -11.67
CA ILE A 12 -1.56 -9.95 -10.38
C ILE A 12 -2.34 -10.70 -9.31
N MET A 13 -1.78 -11.82 -8.88
CA MET A 13 -2.35 -12.65 -7.82
C MET A 13 -2.09 -11.98 -6.46
N ILE A 14 -2.99 -11.09 -6.03
CA ILE A 14 -2.96 -10.51 -4.68
C ILE A 14 -3.20 -11.65 -3.67
N LYS A 15 -2.12 -12.18 -3.07
CA LYS A 15 -2.24 -13.05 -1.89
C LYS A 15 -2.57 -12.18 -0.67
N LEU A 16 -3.86 -11.93 -0.48
CA LEU A 16 -4.42 -11.29 0.71
C LEU A 16 -4.24 -12.20 1.94
N LEU A 17 -3.09 -12.10 2.60
CA LEU A 17 -2.85 -12.78 3.87
C LEU A 17 -3.56 -12.03 5.00
N LEU A 18 -4.85 -12.33 5.19
CA LEU A 18 -5.64 -11.93 6.36
C LEU A 18 -5.12 -12.66 7.60
N LYS A 19 -4.09 -12.12 8.26
CA LYS A 19 -3.56 -12.70 9.49
C LYS A 19 -4.46 -12.34 10.68
N ASN A 20 -5.62 -13.00 10.76
CA ASN A 20 -6.49 -12.95 11.93
C ASN A 20 -5.81 -13.68 13.11
N ARG A 21 -5.01 -12.96 13.90
CA ARG A 21 -4.56 -13.43 15.22
C ARG A 21 -5.28 -12.61 16.28
N ILE A 22 -6.40 -13.14 16.76
CA ILE A 22 -7.02 -12.71 18.02
C ILE A 22 -6.37 -13.55 19.12
N PRO A 23 -5.48 -13.02 19.96
CA PRO A 23 -5.07 -13.72 21.17
C PRO A 23 -6.24 -13.70 22.17
N ILE A 24 -6.78 -14.88 22.47
CA ILE A 24 -7.91 -15.17 23.38
C ILE A 24 -7.62 -14.83 24.87
N TYR A 25 -6.47 -14.26 25.20
CA TYR A 25 -6.00 -14.09 26.59
C TYR A 25 -6.57 -12.89 27.36
N LEU A 26 -7.59 -12.19 26.85
CA LEU A 26 -8.10 -10.95 27.45
C LEU A 26 -9.56 -11.08 27.92
N LEU A 27 -9.94 -12.25 28.43
CA LEU A 27 -11.28 -12.51 28.99
C LEU A 27 -11.32 -12.56 30.53
N LEU A 28 -10.22 -12.25 31.24
CA LEU A 28 -10.10 -12.49 32.69
C LEU A 28 -9.74 -11.25 33.55
N MET A 29 -9.85 -10.03 33.01
CA MET A 29 -9.66 -8.78 33.78
C MET A 29 -10.87 -7.85 33.64
N SER A 30 -12.06 -8.39 33.89
CA SER A 30 -13.26 -7.58 34.11
C SER A 30 -13.42 -7.37 35.62
N LEU A 31 -13.04 -6.21 36.12
CA LEU A 31 -13.63 -5.48 37.25
C LEU A 31 -12.68 -4.34 37.59
N PHE A 32 -13.24 -3.14 37.77
CA PHE A 32 -12.63 -1.85 38.09
C PHE A 32 -12.33 -0.92 36.91
N PHE A 33 -13.02 0.23 36.98
CA PHE A 33 -12.92 1.45 36.18
C PHE A 33 -13.69 1.51 34.86
N GLY A 34 -14.99 1.79 35.03
CA GLY A 34 -15.59 3.06 34.62
C GLY A 34 -15.23 3.63 33.25
N GLY A 35 -16.15 3.50 32.30
CA GLY A 35 -16.31 4.48 31.22
C GLY A 35 -15.42 4.32 29.99
N CYS A 36 -15.14 3.10 29.54
CA CYS A 36 -14.59 2.90 28.20
C CYS A 36 -15.72 2.94 27.16
N SER A 37 -15.79 4.05 26.41
CA SER A 37 -16.58 4.14 25.18
C SER A 37 -16.19 2.99 24.27
N VAL A 38 -17.10 2.03 24.11
CA VAL A 38 -16.95 0.91 23.19
C VAL A 38 -16.89 1.49 21.78
N PHE A 39 -15.69 1.70 21.27
CA PHE A 39 -15.44 1.81 19.83
C PHE A 39 -15.86 0.48 19.21
N LYS A 40 -17.13 0.38 18.83
CA LYS A 40 -17.64 -0.77 18.08
C LYS A 40 -16.82 -0.84 16.79
N PRO A 41 -16.07 -1.93 16.53
CA PRO A 41 -15.49 -2.13 15.22
C PRO A 41 -16.67 -2.18 14.25
N LEU A 42 -16.69 -1.26 13.29
CA LEU A 42 -17.69 -1.21 12.23
C LEU A 42 -17.56 -2.54 11.46
N LYS A 43 -18.41 -3.52 11.80
CA LYS A 43 -18.52 -4.79 11.10
C LYS A 43 -19.14 -4.44 9.73
N ASN A 44 -18.30 -4.21 8.73
CA ASN A 44 -18.79 -3.98 7.37
C ASN A 44 -19.65 -5.18 6.95
N GLN A 45 -20.93 -4.95 6.68
CA GLN A 45 -21.95 -5.99 6.45
C GLN A 45 -21.92 -6.57 5.03
N GLY A 46 -20.75 -6.68 4.40
CA GLY A 46 -20.63 -7.29 3.07
C GLY A 46 -19.28 -7.93 2.85
N GLN A 47 -19.17 -8.70 1.76
CA GLN A 47 -17.92 -9.37 1.41
C GLN A 47 -16.79 -8.33 1.23
N PRO A 48 -15.63 -8.53 1.87
CA PRO A 48 -14.47 -7.67 1.74
C PRO A 48 -13.83 -7.85 0.36
N GLU A 49 -13.57 -6.74 -0.33
CA GLU A 49 -13.11 -6.75 -1.72
C GLU A 49 -12.23 -5.55 -2.04
N VAL A 50 -11.16 -5.78 -2.79
CA VAL A 50 -10.40 -4.71 -3.47
C VAL A 50 -11.01 -4.56 -4.85
N ILE A 51 -11.65 -3.42 -5.11
CA ILE A 51 -12.35 -3.15 -6.38
C ILE A 51 -11.34 -2.80 -7.48
N ASP A 52 -10.42 -1.89 -7.17
CA ASP A 52 -9.46 -1.37 -8.14
C ASP A 52 -8.26 -0.75 -7.42
N TYR A 53 -7.13 -0.69 -8.12
CA TYR A 53 -5.99 0.11 -7.73
C TYR A 53 -5.24 0.62 -8.97
N PHE A 54 -4.71 1.83 -8.88
CA PHE A 54 -3.96 2.45 -9.96
C PHE A 54 -3.05 3.57 -9.46
N PHE A 55 -2.08 3.96 -10.26
CA PHE A 55 -1.21 5.10 -9.97
C PHE A 55 -1.73 6.37 -10.63
N THR A 56 -1.49 7.50 -9.97
CA THR A 56 -1.75 8.82 -10.51
C THR A 56 -0.54 9.73 -10.33
N ASP A 57 -0.46 10.75 -11.18
CA ASP A 57 0.44 11.87 -10.99
C ASP A 57 0.02 12.75 -9.79
N GLU A 58 0.72 13.88 -9.62
CA GLU A 58 0.43 14.85 -8.58
C GLU A 58 -0.94 15.52 -8.78
N GLN A 59 -1.34 15.69 -10.05
CA GLN A 59 -2.57 16.32 -10.52
C GLN A 59 -3.79 15.39 -10.43
N GLY A 60 -3.57 14.08 -10.27
CA GLY A 60 -4.62 13.06 -10.18
C GLY A 60 -4.96 12.37 -11.51
N ASN A 61 -4.19 12.59 -12.58
CA ASN A 61 -4.33 11.85 -13.82
C ASN A 61 -3.77 10.45 -13.65
N LYS A 62 -4.44 9.44 -14.20
CA LYS A 62 -3.94 8.06 -14.20
C LYS A 62 -2.66 8.00 -15.03
N ILE A 63 -1.65 7.29 -14.51
CA ILE A 63 -0.37 7.11 -15.18
C ILE A 63 0.04 5.65 -15.15
N ASP A 64 0.79 5.24 -16.17
CA ASP A 64 1.46 3.96 -16.16
C ASP A 64 2.72 4.04 -15.31
N ALA A 65 2.93 3.05 -14.45
CA ALA A 65 4.03 3.05 -13.48
C ALA A 65 5.42 3.05 -14.15
N TYR A 66 5.50 2.62 -15.41
CA TYR A 66 6.71 2.42 -16.22
C TYR A 66 7.32 3.72 -16.76
N SER A 67 6.57 4.81 -16.79
CA SER A 67 7.00 6.05 -17.47
C SER A 67 7.56 7.10 -16.49
N ILE A 68 7.95 6.69 -15.28
CA ILE A 68 8.12 7.61 -14.16
C ILE A 68 9.59 7.74 -13.78
N SER A 69 10.16 8.91 -14.07
CA SER A 69 11.54 9.27 -13.69
C SER A 69 11.56 10.16 -12.44
N PRO A 70 12.44 9.89 -11.45
CA PRO A 70 12.61 10.76 -10.28
C PRO A 70 13.04 12.19 -10.63
N LYS A 71 13.63 12.40 -11.82
CA LYS A 71 14.04 13.72 -12.31
C LYS A 71 12.86 14.56 -12.78
N GLU A 72 11.82 13.92 -13.31
CA GLU A 72 10.64 14.57 -13.85
C GLU A 72 9.53 14.66 -12.80
N GLN A 73 9.44 13.67 -11.92
CA GLN A 73 8.41 13.57 -10.91
C GLN A 73 9.00 13.09 -9.58
N LYS A 74 8.70 13.80 -8.49
CA LYS A 74 9.25 13.45 -7.16
C LYS A 74 8.44 12.40 -6.43
N TYR A 75 7.13 12.33 -6.71
CA TYR A 75 6.24 11.37 -6.10
C TYR A 75 5.06 11.05 -6.99
N ILE A 76 4.52 9.86 -6.79
CA ILE A 76 3.29 9.38 -7.40
C ILE A 76 2.29 9.10 -6.29
N CYS A 77 1.05 8.89 -6.68
CA CYS A 77 0.01 8.51 -5.74
C CYS A 77 -0.62 7.19 -6.16
N MET A 78 -0.63 6.23 -5.25
CA MET A 78 -1.38 5.00 -5.41
C MET A 78 -2.80 5.24 -4.91
N MET A 79 -3.77 5.10 -5.79
CA MET A 79 -5.19 5.09 -5.46
C MET A 79 -5.63 3.65 -5.23
N ILE A 80 -6.25 3.38 -4.09
CA ILE A 80 -6.87 2.09 -3.81
C ILE A 80 -8.36 2.28 -3.55
N ILE A 81 -9.17 1.47 -4.22
CA ILE A 81 -10.62 1.44 -4.11
C ILE A 81 -11.00 0.07 -3.53
N THR A 82 -11.71 0.08 -2.42
CA THR A 82 -12.08 -1.10 -1.66
C THR A 82 -13.55 -1.03 -1.25
N LYS A 83 -14.10 -2.20 -0.95
CA LYS A 83 -15.42 -2.38 -0.39
C LYS A 83 -15.29 -3.22 0.87
N ASN A 84 -15.92 -2.78 1.96
CA ASN A 84 -15.98 -3.50 3.23
C ASN A 84 -14.61 -3.84 3.88
N LEU A 85 -13.52 -3.17 3.48
CA LEU A 85 -12.16 -3.39 4.00
C LEU A 85 -11.68 -2.32 5.00
N ILE A 86 -12.53 -1.34 5.37
CA ILE A 86 -12.15 -0.32 6.36
C ILE A 86 -11.75 -0.98 7.68
N GLY A 87 -10.56 -0.63 8.17
CA GLY A 87 -9.97 -1.19 9.38
C GLY A 87 -9.07 -2.39 9.14
N THR A 88 -9.06 -2.95 7.93
CA THR A 88 -8.24 -4.12 7.58
C THR A 88 -6.83 -3.70 7.15
N GLU A 89 -5.83 -4.49 7.55
CA GLU A 89 -4.46 -4.36 7.06
C GLU A 89 -4.32 -5.08 5.72
N VAL A 90 -3.84 -4.37 4.70
CA VAL A 90 -3.61 -4.86 3.35
C VAL A 90 -2.12 -4.78 3.05
N THR A 91 -1.59 -5.82 2.40
CA THR A 91 -0.25 -5.81 1.82
C THR A 91 -0.41 -5.81 0.32
N LEU A 92 0.17 -4.81 -0.35
CA LEU A 92 0.22 -4.72 -1.79
C LEU A 92 1.63 -5.06 -2.23
N ASP A 93 1.76 -6.15 -2.99
CA ASP A 93 3.04 -6.54 -3.58
C ASP A 93 3.28 -5.68 -4.82
N ILE A 94 4.46 -5.07 -4.88
CA ILE A 94 4.93 -4.29 -6.02
C ILE A 94 5.74 -5.28 -6.85
N GLU A 95 5.16 -5.73 -7.95
CA GLU A 95 5.92 -6.51 -8.93
C GLU A 95 7.02 -5.62 -9.49
N GLN A 96 8.27 -6.01 -9.24
CA GLN A 96 9.45 -5.32 -9.77
C GLN A 96 9.55 -5.68 -11.24
N ASP A 97 8.92 -4.88 -12.09
CA ASP A 97 9.34 -4.81 -13.47
C ASP A 97 10.62 -3.99 -13.59
N GLU A 98 11.47 -4.32 -14.56
CA GLU A 98 12.79 -3.73 -14.81
C GLU A 98 12.79 -2.19 -14.89
N ALA A 99 11.63 -1.57 -15.15
CA ALA A 99 11.48 -0.12 -15.20
C ALA A 99 11.44 0.58 -13.82
N ILE A 100 11.13 -0.15 -12.74
CA ILE A 100 11.00 0.40 -11.37
C ILE A 100 12.03 -0.27 -10.44
N GLU A 101 13.26 -0.44 -10.91
CA GLU A 101 14.37 -0.94 -10.07
C GLU A 101 14.65 -0.07 -8.83
N SER A 102 14.21 1.20 -8.86
CA SER A 102 14.55 2.19 -7.84
C SER A 102 13.76 2.04 -6.54
N GLY A 103 12.59 1.40 -6.53
CA GLY A 103 11.72 1.32 -5.34
C GLY A 103 11.14 2.67 -4.91
N PHE A 104 10.40 2.68 -3.80
CA PHE A 104 9.69 3.88 -3.31
C PHE A 104 10.03 4.21 -1.86
N ILE A 105 9.81 5.46 -1.47
CA ILE A 105 9.75 5.89 -0.06
C ILE A 105 8.29 6.14 0.33
N CYS A 106 7.79 5.36 1.29
CA CYS A 106 6.45 5.51 1.85
C CYS A 106 6.54 5.74 3.36
N LYS A 107 5.92 6.82 3.86
CA LYS A 107 5.92 7.20 5.29
C LYS A 107 7.32 7.18 5.93
N GLY A 108 8.33 7.64 5.18
CA GLY A 108 9.72 7.70 5.64
C GLY A 108 10.44 6.36 5.72
N LYS A 109 9.95 5.32 5.04
CA LYS A 109 10.61 4.01 4.91
C LYS A 109 10.79 3.69 3.42
N TYR A 110 11.93 3.09 3.08
CA TYR A 110 12.15 2.51 1.77
C TYR A 110 11.34 1.21 1.64
N VAL A 111 10.69 1.03 0.48
CA VAL A 111 9.86 -0.12 0.14
C VAL A 111 10.14 -0.50 -1.32
N ASN A 112 10.52 -1.76 -1.56
CA ASN A 112 10.82 -2.27 -2.90
C ASN A 112 10.05 -3.54 -3.26
N LYS A 113 9.50 -4.29 -2.29
CA LYS A 113 8.78 -5.55 -2.53
C LYS A 113 7.29 -5.41 -2.28
N SER A 114 6.91 -4.86 -1.13
CA SER A 114 5.51 -4.70 -0.78
C SER A 114 5.28 -3.53 0.16
N ILE A 115 4.06 -2.99 0.12
CA ILE A 115 3.61 -1.91 0.97
C ILE A 115 2.49 -2.44 1.85
N ARG A 116 2.69 -2.36 3.17
CA ARG A 116 1.67 -2.70 4.15
C ARG A 116 1.02 -1.45 4.73
N PHE A 117 -0.30 -1.43 4.75
CA PHE A 117 -1.07 -0.32 5.33
C PHE A 117 -2.47 -0.75 5.76
N LYS A 118 -3.04 0.02 6.69
CA LYS A 118 -4.41 -0.16 7.17
C LYS A 118 -5.36 0.71 6.35
N ILE A 119 -6.39 0.12 5.76
CA ILE A 119 -7.43 0.83 5.01
C ILE A 119 -8.24 1.70 5.98
N ARG A 120 -8.31 3.00 5.72
CA ARG A 120 -9.05 3.96 6.54
C ARG A 120 -10.36 4.40 5.90
N LYS A 121 -10.42 4.34 4.56
CA LYS A 121 -11.58 4.73 3.75
C LYS A 121 -11.69 3.78 2.56
N ASN A 122 -12.91 3.62 2.05
CA ASN A 122 -13.15 2.81 0.85
C ASN A 122 -12.39 3.33 -0.37
N LYS A 123 -12.07 4.62 -0.42
CA LYS A 123 -11.18 5.23 -1.43
C LYS A 123 -10.04 5.93 -0.69
N GLU A 124 -8.82 5.46 -0.87
CA GLU A 124 -7.65 5.99 -0.17
C GLU A 124 -6.52 6.31 -1.17
N LYS A 125 -5.85 7.44 -0.94
CA LYS A 125 -4.71 7.93 -1.73
C LYS A 125 -3.46 7.79 -0.89
N ILE A 126 -2.46 7.07 -1.40
CA ILE A 126 -1.20 6.81 -0.72
C ILE A 126 -0.08 7.47 -1.53
N LYS A 127 0.61 8.42 -0.91
CA LYS A 127 1.73 9.13 -1.52
C LYS A 127 2.99 8.26 -1.46
N LEU A 128 3.59 8.00 -2.62
CA LEU A 128 4.82 7.23 -2.79
C LEU A 128 5.87 8.14 -3.41
N PHE A 129 6.92 8.46 -2.69
CA PHE A 129 8.05 9.18 -3.27
C PHE A 129 8.90 8.22 -4.07
N ILE A 130 9.31 8.62 -5.26
CA ILE A 130 10.20 7.81 -6.09
C ILE A 130 11.58 7.86 -5.46
N TYR A 131 12.24 6.71 -5.34
CA TYR A 131 13.62 6.68 -4.85
C TYR A 131 14.53 7.45 -5.79
N ASP A 132 15.50 8.16 -5.20
CA ASP A 132 16.44 9.00 -5.92
C ASP A 132 17.83 8.74 -5.33
N PRO A 133 18.76 8.11 -6.08
CA PRO A 133 20.09 7.80 -5.60
C PRO A 133 20.95 9.05 -5.35
N GLU A 134 20.61 10.19 -5.97
CA GLU A 134 21.32 11.46 -5.72
C GLU A 134 20.90 12.08 -4.38
N ASN A 135 19.75 11.66 -3.84
CA ASN A 135 19.25 12.12 -2.55
C ASN A 135 19.82 11.30 -1.39
N LYS A 136 20.79 11.88 -0.65
CA LYS A 136 21.43 11.27 0.53
C LYS A 136 20.44 10.72 1.57
N ARG A 137 19.25 11.31 1.72
CA ARG A 137 18.23 10.81 2.65
C ARG A 137 17.62 9.51 2.15
N HIS A 138 17.36 9.39 0.86
CA HIS A 138 16.79 8.20 0.25
C HIS A 138 17.76 7.02 0.36
N VAL A 139 19.03 7.25 0.05
CA VAL A 139 20.11 6.25 0.20
C VAL A 139 20.15 5.68 1.62
N ARG A 140 20.16 6.56 2.65
CA ARG A 140 20.15 6.12 4.06
C ARG A 140 18.91 5.30 4.43
N LEU A 141 17.76 5.60 3.85
CA LEU A 141 16.52 4.85 4.11
C LEU A 141 16.58 3.45 3.48
N LYS A 142 17.17 3.33 2.28
CA LYS A 142 17.39 2.05 1.59
C LYS A 142 18.38 1.16 2.35
N GLU A 143 19.54 1.69 2.74
CA GLU A 143 20.51 0.95 3.55
C GLU A 143 19.91 0.48 4.88
N LYS A 144 19.08 1.33 5.52
CA LYS A 144 18.39 0.98 6.76
C LYS A 144 17.40 -0.17 6.58
N SER A 145 16.65 -0.21 5.48
CA SER A 145 15.74 -1.33 5.21
C SER A 145 16.49 -2.62 4.91
N GLU A 146 17.57 -2.56 4.13
CA GLU A 146 18.36 -3.74 3.76
C GLU A 146 19.04 -4.37 5.00
N LYS A 147 19.48 -3.55 5.96
CA LYS A 147 20.01 -4.03 7.24
C LYS A 147 18.96 -4.70 8.14
N LEU A 148 17.68 -4.43 7.94
CA LEU A 148 16.59 -5.03 8.73
C LEU A 148 16.07 -6.33 8.10
N GLU A 149 16.40 -6.59 6.84
CA GLU A 149 16.03 -7.82 6.13
C GLU A 149 17.08 -8.94 6.28
N ASN A 150 18.30 -8.60 6.74
CA ASN A 150 19.39 -9.53 7.08
C ASN A 150 19.45 -9.79 8.59
#